data_AF-A0A2J8RCY0-F1
#
_entry.id   AF-A0A2J8RCY0-F1
#
_cell.length_a   1.000
_cell.length_b   1.000
_cell.length_c   1.000
_cell.angle_alpha   90.00
_cell.angle_beta   90.00
_cell.angle_gamma   90.00
#
_symmetry.space_group_name_H-M   'P 1'
#
loop_
_entity.id
_entity.type
_entity.pdbx_description
1 polymer ?
#
loop_
_entity_poly.entity_id
_entity_poly.type
_entity_poly.pdbx_seq_one_letter_code
_entity_poly.pdbx_strand_id
1 'polypeptide(L)'
;MKRKILLDVARTSLQTKVHAELADVLTEAVVDSVLAVRRPGYSIDLFMVEIMEMKHKLGTDTKLIQGLVLDHGARHPDMKKRVEDAFILICNVSLEYEKTEVNSGFFYKTAEEKDKLVKAETKFIENR
;
A
#
# COMPACT_ATOMS: atom_id res chain seq x y z
N MET A 1 -5.60 10.07 -28.87
CA MET A 1 -4.25 9.48 -29.09
C MET A 1 -4.45 8.00 -29.36
N LYS A 2 -3.87 7.43 -30.43
CA LYS A 2 -4.10 6.01 -30.78
C LYS A 2 -3.23 5.14 -29.87
N ARG A 3 -3.82 4.17 -29.14
CA ARG A 3 -3.10 3.25 -28.22
C ARG A 3 -1.89 2.59 -28.89
N LYS A 4 -2.01 2.22 -30.17
CA LYS A 4 -0.93 1.65 -30.97
C LYS A 4 0.36 2.49 -30.96
N ILE A 5 0.25 3.81 -31.13
CA ILE A 5 1.42 4.70 -31.14
C ILE A 5 2.10 4.70 -29.75
N LEU A 6 1.32 4.64 -28.68
CA LEU A 6 1.86 4.60 -27.31
C LEU A 6 2.58 3.29 -27.04
N LEU A 7 2.07 2.17 -27.55
CA LEU A 7 2.73 0.86 -27.46
C LEU A 7 4.07 0.88 -28.21
N ASP A 8 4.11 1.44 -29.42
CA ASP A 8 5.35 1.51 -30.22
C ASP A 8 6.41 2.38 -29.51
N VAL A 9 6.00 3.50 -28.89
CA VAL A 9 6.88 4.37 -28.10
C VAL A 9 7.40 3.65 -26.86
N ALA A 10 6.52 3.04 -26.07
CA ALA A 10 6.91 2.32 -24.85
C ALA A 10 7.83 1.14 -25.17
N ARG A 11 7.53 0.36 -26.20
CA ARG A 11 8.37 -0.75 -26.69
C ARG A 11 9.75 -0.28 -27.07
N THR A 12 9.85 0.80 -27.85
CA THR A 12 11.14 1.36 -28.30
C THR A 12 12.00 1.75 -27.10
N SER A 13 11.41 2.41 -26.09
CA SER A 13 12.14 2.78 -24.87
C SER A 13 12.58 1.55 -24.06
N LEU A 14 11.69 0.57 -23.86
CA LEU A 14 11.94 -0.60 -23.02
C LEU A 14 12.97 -1.57 -23.62
N GLN A 15 12.94 -1.78 -24.95
CA GLN A 15 13.89 -2.67 -25.64
C GLN A 15 15.35 -2.23 -25.50
N THR A 16 15.61 -0.95 -25.20
CA THR A 16 16.97 -0.46 -24.92
C THR A 16 17.46 -0.73 -23.50
N LYS A 17 16.59 -1.18 -22.60
CA LYS A 17 16.87 -1.31 -21.16
C LYS A 17 16.76 -2.72 -20.64
N VAL A 18 15.89 -3.53 -21.23
CA VAL A 18 15.64 -4.92 -20.81
C VAL A 18 15.62 -5.84 -22.02
N HIS A 19 15.68 -7.15 -21.76
CA HIS A 19 15.53 -8.16 -22.80
C HIS A 19 14.18 -8.02 -23.51
N ALA A 20 14.17 -8.32 -24.82
CA ALA A 20 13.01 -8.10 -25.69
C ALA A 20 11.72 -8.77 -25.16
N GLU A 21 11.84 -10.00 -24.63
CA GLU A 21 10.71 -10.74 -24.06
C GLU A 21 10.09 -10.03 -22.85
N LEU A 22 10.91 -9.49 -21.95
CA LEU A 22 10.42 -8.72 -20.80
C LEU A 22 9.87 -7.36 -21.24
N ALA A 23 10.50 -6.73 -22.23
CA ALA A 23 10.04 -5.46 -22.78
C ALA A 23 8.61 -5.57 -23.32
N ASP A 24 8.25 -6.67 -23.99
CA ASP A 24 6.91 -6.88 -24.52
C ASP A 24 5.86 -6.99 -23.42
N VAL A 25 6.13 -7.73 -22.34
CA VAL A 25 5.23 -7.84 -21.17
C VAL A 25 5.02 -6.47 -20.50
N LEU A 26 6.12 -5.73 -20.29
CA LEU A 26 6.08 -4.42 -19.65
C LEU A 26 5.41 -3.34 -20.52
N THR A 27 5.50 -3.45 -21.85
CA THR A 27 4.96 -2.45 -22.78
C THR A 27 3.46 -2.27 -22.59
N GLU A 28 2.70 -3.36 -22.47
CA GLU A 28 1.26 -3.29 -22.27
C GLU A 28 0.91 -2.67 -20.92
N ALA A 29 1.58 -3.14 -19.85
CA ALA A 29 1.37 -2.64 -18.50
C ALA A 29 1.63 -1.13 -18.39
N VAL A 30 2.74 -0.64 -18.95
CA VAL A 30 3.10 0.79 -18.90
C VAL A 30 2.05 1.66 -19.59
N VAL A 31 1.62 1.27 -20.80
CA VAL A 31 0.64 2.05 -21.55
C VAL A 31 -0.71 2.07 -20.84
N ASP A 32 -1.15 0.92 -20.32
CA ASP A 32 -2.45 0.83 -19.65
C ASP A 32 -2.44 1.57 -18.29
N SER A 33 -1.33 1.56 -17.55
CA SER A 33 -1.15 2.39 -16.34
C SER A 33 -1.30 3.89 -16.63
N VAL A 34 -0.61 4.39 -17.66
CA VAL A 34 -0.63 5.81 -18.03
C VAL A 34 -2.02 6.23 -18.54
N LEU A 35 -2.72 5.34 -19.26
CA LEU A 35 -4.08 5.58 -19.70
C LEU A 35 -5.08 5.60 -18.53
N ALA A 36 -4.89 4.77 -17.50
CA ALA A 36 -5.75 4.72 -16.33
C ALA A 36 -5.70 6.00 -15.48
N VAL A 37 -4.52 6.62 -15.34
CA VAL A 37 -4.34 7.86 -14.55
C VAL A 37 -4.67 9.13 -15.33
N ARG A 38 -4.77 9.04 -16.67
CA ARG A 38 -5.00 10.20 -17.53
C ARG A 38 -6.41 10.79 -17.30
N ARG A 39 -6.46 12.06 -16.90
CA ARG A 39 -7.70 12.85 -16.82
C ARG A 39 -7.73 13.89 -17.95
N PRO A 40 -8.88 14.09 -18.63
CA PRO A 40 -8.99 15.11 -19.66
C PRO A 40 -8.81 16.50 -19.05
N GLY A 41 -7.95 17.34 -19.65
CA GLY A 41 -7.71 18.71 -19.20
C GLY A 41 -6.66 18.87 -18.08
N TYR A 42 -6.13 17.78 -17.54
CA TYR A 42 -5.06 17.81 -16.53
C TYR A 42 -3.77 17.22 -17.10
N SER A 43 -2.63 17.68 -16.59
CA SER A 43 -1.34 17.03 -16.80
C SER A 43 -1.36 15.63 -16.18
N ILE A 44 -0.61 14.71 -16.77
CA ILE A 44 -0.47 13.35 -16.23
C ILE A 44 0.34 13.43 -14.94
N ASP A 45 -0.24 12.90 -13.85
CA ASP A 45 0.44 12.73 -12.58
C ASP A 45 0.99 11.30 -12.48
N LEU A 46 2.32 11.18 -12.46
CA LEU A 46 3.00 9.89 -12.35
C LEU A 46 3.02 9.35 -10.91
N PHE A 47 2.73 10.18 -9.90
CA PHE A 47 2.60 9.69 -8.52
C PHE A 47 1.40 8.76 -8.34
N MET A 48 0.43 8.81 -9.26
CA MET A 48 -0.70 7.87 -9.29
C MET A 48 -0.33 6.49 -9.85
N VAL A 49 0.89 6.29 -10.36
CA VAL A 49 1.40 4.99 -10.81
C VAL A 49 2.47 4.53 -9.84
N GLU A 50 2.07 3.68 -8.89
CA GLU A 50 2.99 3.10 -7.91
C GLU A 50 3.71 1.88 -8.50
N ILE A 51 5.02 1.79 -8.26
CA ILE A 51 5.84 0.64 -8.64
C ILE A 51 6.17 -0.14 -7.36
N MET A 52 5.54 -1.30 -7.21
CA MET A 52 5.77 -2.20 -6.08
C MET A 52 6.68 -3.36 -6.48
N GLU A 53 7.79 -3.50 -5.78
CA GLU A 53 8.72 -4.61 -5.98
C GLU A 53 8.44 -5.74 -4.99
N MET A 54 8.28 -6.96 -5.51
CA MET A 54 8.17 -8.15 -4.70
C MET A 54 9.35 -9.08 -4.99
N LYS A 55 10.05 -9.51 -3.94
CA LYS A 55 11.14 -10.47 -4.08
C LYS A 55 10.57 -11.84 -4.44
N HIS A 56 10.69 -12.20 -5.71
CA HIS A 56 10.34 -13.52 -6.21
C HIS A 56 11.51 -14.15 -6.97
N LYS A 57 11.41 -15.45 -7.24
CA LYS A 57 12.49 -16.19 -7.92
C LYS A 57 12.62 -15.85 -9.41
N LEU A 58 11.55 -15.32 -10.01
CA LEU A 58 11.46 -14.97 -11.42
C LEU A 58 11.26 -13.46 -11.56
N GLY A 59 12.00 -12.83 -12.47
CA GLY A 59 11.86 -11.40 -12.80
C GLY A 59 10.88 -11.12 -13.94
N THR A 60 10.26 -12.16 -14.50
CA THR A 60 9.34 -12.06 -15.65
C THR A 60 7.89 -11.81 -15.25
N ASP A 61 7.55 -11.93 -13.97
CA ASP A 61 6.17 -11.93 -13.47
C ASP A 61 5.69 -10.53 -13.06
N THR A 62 5.95 -9.52 -13.88
CA THR A 62 5.40 -8.18 -13.65
C THR A 62 3.95 -8.12 -14.11
N LYS A 63 3.08 -7.56 -13.26
CA LYS A 63 1.64 -7.41 -13.55
C LYS A 63 1.17 -6.01 -13.22
N LEU A 64 0.27 -5.50 -14.05
CA LEU A 64 -0.50 -4.30 -13.73
C LEU A 64 -1.70 -4.66 -12.87
N ILE A 65 -1.82 -4.02 -11.71
CA ILE A 65 -3.03 -4.05 -10.88
C ILE A 65 -3.76 -2.73 -11.07
N GLN A 66 -5.03 -2.79 -11.47
CA GLN A 66 -5.91 -1.62 -11.55
C GLN A 66 -6.41 -1.23 -10.16
N GLY A 67 -5.49 -0.86 -9.29
CA GLY A 67 -5.71 -0.59 -7.88
C GLY A 67 -4.39 -0.36 -7.16
N LEU A 68 -4.41 -0.47 -5.83
CA LEU A 68 -3.24 -0.26 -4.99
C LEU A 68 -2.82 -1.59 -4.35
N VAL A 69 -1.51 -1.88 -4.35
CA VAL A 69 -0.94 -3.04 -3.68
C VAL A 69 -0.22 -2.55 -2.43
N LEU A 70 -0.67 -3.01 -1.27
CA LEU A 70 -0.04 -2.68 0.00
C LEU A 70 0.97 -3.77 0.38
N ASP A 71 2.09 -3.35 0.97
CA ASP A 71 3.17 -4.21 1.45
C ASP A 71 2.83 -4.92 2.77
N HIS A 72 1.93 -4.34 3.55
CA HIS A 72 1.46 -4.88 4.82
C HIS A 72 0.07 -5.52 4.69
N GLY A 73 -0.12 -6.64 5.37
CA GLY A 73 -1.37 -7.38 5.42
C GLY A 73 -1.91 -7.58 6.83
N ALA A 74 -2.94 -8.41 6.94
CA ALA A 74 -3.54 -8.78 8.21
C ALA A 74 -2.53 -9.50 9.13
N ARG A 75 -2.41 -9.02 10.38
CA ARG A 75 -1.48 -9.59 11.37
C ARG A 75 -2.10 -10.66 12.27
N HIS A 76 -3.40 -10.56 12.56
CA HIS A 76 -4.07 -11.54 13.42
C HIS A 76 -4.50 -12.77 12.60
N PRO A 77 -4.29 -14.01 13.09
CA PRO A 77 -4.63 -15.22 12.34
C PRO A 77 -6.12 -15.32 11.98
N ASP A 78 -7.00 -14.81 12.84
CA ASP A 78 -8.45 -14.83 12.64
C ASP A 78 -8.98 -13.66 11.78
N MET A 79 -8.12 -12.74 11.33
CA MET A 79 -8.54 -11.72 10.37
C MET A 79 -8.85 -12.36 9.01
N LYS A 80 -9.90 -11.87 8.34
CA LYS A 80 -10.30 -12.37 7.02
C LYS A 80 -9.17 -12.18 6.01
N LYS A 81 -8.74 -13.27 5.36
CA LYS A 81 -7.72 -13.24 4.30
C LYS A 81 -8.23 -12.64 2.99
N ARG A 82 -9.54 -12.68 2.75
CA ARG A 82 -10.22 -12.12 1.58
C ARG A 82 -11.48 -11.41 2.04
N VAL A 83 -11.66 -10.19 1.55
CA VAL A 83 -12.85 -9.37 1.78
C VAL A 83 -13.33 -8.91 0.42
N GLU A 84 -14.59 -9.20 0.10
CA GLU A 84 -15.28 -8.72 -1.09
C GLU A 84 -16.17 -7.54 -0.69
N ASP A 85 -16.37 -6.58 -1.60
CA ASP A 85 -17.14 -5.35 -1.36
C ASP A 85 -16.72 -4.61 -0.09
N ALA A 86 -15.41 -4.41 0.05
CA ALA A 86 -14.82 -3.78 1.23
C ALA A 86 -15.01 -2.26 1.22
N PHE A 87 -15.42 -1.71 2.36
CA PHE A 87 -15.30 -0.28 2.66
C PHE A 87 -13.94 -0.02 3.32
N ILE A 88 -13.12 0.83 2.70
CA ILE A 88 -11.76 1.11 3.15
C ILE A 88 -11.76 2.40 3.98
N LEU A 89 -11.32 2.31 5.23
CA LEU A 89 -11.05 3.47 6.08
C LEU A 89 -9.59 3.90 5.89
N ILE A 90 -9.36 5.16 5.53
CA ILE A 90 -8.02 5.77 5.52
C ILE A 90 -7.89 6.54 6.83
N CYS A 91 -6.94 6.15 7.67
CA CYS A 91 -6.71 6.74 8.98
C CYS A 91 -5.24 7.07 9.16
N ASN A 92 -4.94 8.24 9.70
CA ASN A 92 -3.59 8.69 10.08
C ASN A 92 -3.41 8.80 11.60
N VAL A 93 -4.36 8.29 12.37
CA VAL A 93 -4.32 8.26 13.84
C VAL A 93 -3.87 6.88 14.29
N SER A 94 -3.01 6.86 15.31
CA SER A 94 -2.54 5.62 15.92
C SER A 94 -3.64 4.94 16.74
N LEU A 95 -3.78 3.63 16.55
CA LEU A 95 -4.67 2.75 17.30
C LEU A 95 -3.88 1.79 18.20
N GLU A 96 -2.57 2.00 18.32
CA GLU A 96 -1.70 1.20 19.18
C GLU A 96 -1.52 1.86 20.55
N TYR A 97 -1.03 1.08 21.50
CA TYR A 97 -0.59 1.64 22.77
C TYR A 97 0.67 2.47 22.56
N GLU A 98 0.56 3.77 22.84
CA GLU A 98 1.66 4.71 22.76
C GLU A 98 2.13 5.05 24.17
N LYS A 99 3.44 4.95 24.39
CA LYS A 99 4.05 5.53 25.59
C LYS A 99 3.99 7.05 25.48
N THR A 100 3.72 7.71 26.61
CA THR A 100 3.75 9.16 26.67
C THR A 100 5.14 9.69 26.29
N GLU A 101 5.19 10.73 25.47
CA GLU A 101 6.44 11.39 25.08
C GLU A 101 7.16 12.04 26.26
N VAL A 102 6.39 12.58 27.20
CA VAL A 102 6.90 13.06 28.49
C VAL A 102 7.14 11.89 29.43
N ASN A 103 8.16 12.00 30.29
CA ASN A 103 8.46 10.99 31.31
C ASN A 103 7.27 10.79 32.25
N SER A 104 6.43 9.80 31.95
CA SER A 104 5.33 9.39 32.81
C SER A 104 5.66 8.02 33.40
N GLY A 105 5.55 7.92 34.71
CA GLY A 105 5.72 6.69 35.46
C GLY A 105 4.50 6.43 36.31
N PHE A 106 4.08 5.17 36.40
CA PHE A 106 3.05 4.76 37.33
C PHE A 106 3.67 4.46 38.69
N PHE A 107 3.09 5.03 39.73
CA PHE A 107 3.39 4.70 41.11
C PHE A 107 2.16 4.01 41.70
N TYR A 108 2.31 2.73 42.05
CA TYR A 108 1.27 1.93 42.69
C TYR A 108 1.84 1.25 43.94
N LYS A 109 1.01 1.08 44.97
CA LYS A 109 1.41 0.42 46.22
C LYS A 109 0.79 -0.97 46.34
N THR A 110 -0.31 -1.21 45.64
CA THR A 110 -1.06 -2.47 45.68
C THR A 110 -1.19 -3.10 44.28
N ALA A 111 -1.43 -4.41 44.23
CA ALA A 111 -1.66 -5.12 42.97
C ALA A 111 -2.95 -4.62 42.27
N GLU A 112 -4.00 -4.32 43.03
CA GLU A 112 -5.27 -3.81 42.48
C GLU A 112 -5.13 -2.45 41.80
N GLU A 113 -4.30 -1.55 42.33
CA GLU A 113 -4.02 -0.25 41.72
C GLU A 113 -3.32 -0.40 40.37
N LYS A 114 -2.37 -1.34 40.27
CA LYS A 114 -1.68 -1.63 39.00
C LYS A 114 -2.68 -2.08 37.93
N ASP A 115 -3.58 -3.01 38.27
CA ASP A 115 -4.57 -3.53 37.31
C ASP A 115 -5.56 -2.45 36.85
N LYS A 116 -5.93 -1.51 37.73
CA LYS A 116 -6.79 -0.37 37.37
C LYS A 116 -6.10 0.58 36.40
N LEU A 117 -4.80 0.85 36.58
CA LEU A 117 -4.04 1.74 35.72
C LEU A 117 -3.87 1.16 34.31
N VAL A 118 -3.53 -0.14 34.21
CA VAL A 118 -3.43 -0.83 32.91
C VAL A 118 -4.76 -0.77 32.14
N LYS A 119 -5.89 -0.99 32.82
CA LYS A 119 -7.22 -0.88 32.19
C LYS A 119 -7.53 0.55 31.74
N ALA A 120 -7.08 1.56 32.48
CA ALA A 120 -7.30 2.96 32.11
C ALA A 120 -6.54 3.33 30.82
N GLU A 121 -5.33 2.80 30.63
CA GLU A 121 -4.56 2.98 29.39
C GLU A 121 -5.25 2.34 28.19
N THR A 122 -5.74 1.10 28.34
CA THR A 122 -6.49 0.44 27.26
C THR A 122 -7.77 1.20 26.92
N LYS A 123 -8.49 1.68 27.93
CA LYS A 123 -9.74 2.45 27.75
C LYS A 123 -9.55 3.74 26.97
N PHE A 124 -8.38 4.37 27.07
CA PHE A 124 -8.06 5.56 26.26
C PHE A 124 -8.09 5.24 24.76
N ILE A 125 -7.58 4.08 24.36
CA ILE A 125 -7.57 3.62 22.97
C ILE A 125 -8.99 3.20 22.54
N GLU A 126 -9.73 2.50 23.40
CA GLU A 126 -11.11 2.06 23.09
C GLU A 126 -12.10 3.21 22.90
N ASN A 127 -11.90 4.34 23.59
CA ASN A 127 -12.80 5.49 23.55
C ASN A 127 -12.51 6.48 22.41
N ARG A 128 -11.45 6.24 21.62
CA ARG A 128 -11.01 7.15 20.56
C ARG A 128 -11.72 6.86 19.25
#